data_AF-A0A4Y2FT75-F1
#
_entry.id   AF-A0A4Y2FT75-F1
#
_cell.length_a   1.000
_cell.length_b   1.000
_cell.length_c   1.000
_cell.angle_alpha   90.00
_cell.angle_beta   90.00
_cell.angle_gamma   90.00
#
_symmetry.space_group_name_H-M   'P 1'
#
loop_
_entity.id
_entity.type
_entity.pdbx_description
1 polymer ?
#
loop_
_entity_poly.entity_id
_entity_poly.type
_entity_poly.pdbx_seq_one_letter_code
_entity_poly.pdbx_strand_id
1 'polypeptide(L)'
;MITPDFFLVQEPYIRNGRIEGLPRQWTSSVSGNGKAGIISLPSCVSPVFLESGENIVIVKIPNVDKPLTLISAYSSLDANLEEIIQDLKKPSPNYKIKM
;
A
#
# COMPACT_ATOMS: atom_id res chain seq x y z
N MET A 1 19.27 -17.01 1.96
CA MET A 1 18.63 -16.13 0.97
C MET A 1 17.35 -15.62 1.62
N ILE A 2 17.11 -14.31 1.66
CA ILE A 2 15.89 -13.75 2.25
C ILE A 2 14.90 -13.57 1.10
N THR A 3 13.71 -14.16 1.23
CA THR A 3 12.61 -13.99 0.28
C THR A 3 11.62 -13.01 0.90
N PRO A 4 11.36 -11.85 0.29
CA PRO A 4 10.41 -10.88 0.84
C PRO A 4 8.97 -11.37 0.70
N ASP A 5 8.09 -10.93 1.60
CA ASP A 5 6.64 -11.15 1.51
C ASP A 5 5.91 -9.99 0.82
N PHE A 6 6.49 -8.80 0.84
CA PHE A 6 5.92 -7.61 0.22
C PHE A 6 7.02 -6.64 -0.23
N PHE A 7 6.67 -5.78 -1.18
CA PHE A 7 7.46 -4.63 -1.61
C PHE A 7 6.64 -3.35 -1.43
N LEU A 8 7.24 -2.35 -0.78
CA LEU A 8 6.76 -0.97 -0.82
C LEU A 8 7.49 -0.28 -1.97
N VAL A 9 6.74 0.21 -2.96
CA VAL A 9 7.33 0.77 -4.18
C VAL A 9 6.88 2.22 -4.40
N GLN A 10 7.79 3.01 -4.94
CA GLN A 10 7.56 4.39 -5.38
C GLN A 10 7.86 4.48 -6.87
N GLU A 11 7.07 5.28 -7.57
CA GLU A 11 7.06 5.45 -9.03
C GLU A 11 7.01 4.16 -9.85
N PRO A 12 6.12 3.19 -9.52
CA PRO A 12 5.98 1.99 -10.34
C PRO A 12 5.48 2.33 -11.75
N TYR A 13 5.81 1.48 -12.73
CA TYR A 13 5.22 1.58 -14.06
C TYR A 13 3.75 1.11 -14.03
N ILE A 14 2.81 2.05 -14.23
CA ILE A 14 1.37 1.81 -14.16
C ILE A 14 0.74 1.84 -15.56
N ARG A 15 -0.12 0.85 -15.84
CA ARG A 15 -1.00 0.84 -17.00
C ARG A 15 -2.38 0.31 -16.60
N ASN A 16 -3.44 1.01 -17.03
CA ASN A 16 -4.82 0.68 -16.69
C ASN A 16 -5.06 0.53 -15.17
N GLY A 17 -4.45 1.41 -14.37
CA GLY A 17 -4.61 1.42 -12.91
C GLY A 17 -3.93 0.27 -12.15
N ARG A 18 -2.99 -0.45 -12.78
CA ARG A 18 -2.24 -1.56 -12.16
C ARG A 18 -0.76 -1.47 -12.48
N ILE A 19 0.07 -2.02 -11.60
CA ILE A 19 1.50 -2.20 -11.84
C ILE A 19 1.67 -3.26 -12.93
N GLU A 20 2.33 -2.89 -14.02
CA GLU A 20 2.54 -3.79 -15.17
C GLU A 20 3.76 -4.68 -14.94
N GLY A 21 3.76 -5.87 -15.55
CA GLY A 21 4.88 -6.83 -15.47
C GLY A 21 4.89 -7.74 -14.24
N LEU A 22 3.89 -7.65 -13.35
CA LEU A 22 3.81 -8.53 -12.19
C LEU A 22 3.33 -9.96 -12.56
N PRO A 23 3.89 -11.02 -11.95
CA PRO A 23 3.32 -12.36 -12.03
C PRO A 23 1.85 -12.38 -11.56
N ARG A 24 1.00 -13.20 -12.20
CA ARG A 24 -0.45 -13.26 -11.91
C ARG A 24 -0.81 -13.55 -10.45
N GLN A 25 0.05 -14.29 -9.77
CA GLN A 25 -0.13 -14.70 -8.36
C GLN A 25 0.23 -13.58 -7.37
N TRP A 26 0.84 -12.48 -7.84
CA TRP A 26 1.15 -11.33 -7.00
C TRP A 26 -0.05 -10.39 -7.03
N THR A 27 -0.31 -9.73 -5.90
CA THR A 27 -1.33 -8.71 -5.81
C THR A 27 -0.67 -7.36 -5.59
N SER A 28 -1.30 -6.29 -6.08
CA SER A 28 -0.79 -4.94 -5.91
C SER A 28 -1.91 -3.95 -5.63
N SER A 29 -1.63 -2.99 -4.77
CA SER A 29 -2.48 -1.81 -4.53
C SER A 29 -1.66 -0.56 -4.84
N VAL A 30 -2.29 0.48 -5.38
CA VAL A 30 -1.62 1.71 -5.82
C VAL A 30 -2.34 2.95 -5.27
N SER A 31 -1.62 4.04 -5.09
CA SER A 31 -2.17 5.35 -4.77
C SER A 31 -3.01 5.90 -5.94
N GLY A 32 -3.83 6.93 -5.68
CA GLY A 32 -4.67 7.59 -6.67
C GLY A 32 -3.89 8.08 -7.90
N ASN A 33 -2.73 8.70 -7.68
CA ASN A 33 -1.83 9.12 -8.76
C ASN A 33 -0.94 8.00 -9.33
N GLY A 34 -1.02 6.79 -8.79
CA GLY A 34 -0.22 5.64 -9.20
C GLY A 34 1.28 5.72 -8.84
N LYS A 35 1.71 6.70 -8.05
CA LYS A 35 3.13 6.90 -7.70
C LYS A 35 3.58 6.17 -6.44
N ALA A 36 2.66 5.70 -5.60
CA ALA A 36 2.98 4.79 -4.51
C ALA A 36 2.26 3.45 -4.72
N GLY A 37 2.91 2.36 -4.32
CA GLY A 37 2.34 1.02 -4.44
C GLY A 37 2.79 0.08 -3.33
N ILE A 38 1.98 -0.94 -3.09
CA ILE A 38 2.31 -2.10 -2.26
C ILE A 38 2.08 -3.33 -3.11
N ILE A 39 3.12 -4.16 -3.25
CA ILE A 39 3.05 -5.46 -3.92
C ILE A 39 3.12 -6.54 -2.85
N SER A 40 2.14 -7.43 -2.80
CA SER A 40 2.12 -8.59 -1.90
C SER A 40 2.43 -9.86 -2.69
N LEU A 41 3.36 -10.65 -2.17
CA LEU A 41 3.75 -11.92 -2.76
C LEU A 41 2.82 -13.04 -2.26
N PRO A 42 2.79 -14.20 -2.94
CA PRO A 42 1.94 -15.32 -2.53
C PRO A 42 2.22 -15.84 -1.12
N SER A 43 3.42 -15.59 -0.58
CA SER A 43 3.81 -15.93 0.79
C SER A 43 3.16 -15.01 1.84
N CYS A 44 2.70 -13.82 1.44
CA CYS A 44 2.01 -12.90 2.34
C CYS A 44 0.64 -13.44 2.73
N VAL A 45 0.43 -13.65 4.03
CA VAL A 45 -0.84 -14.15 4.55
C VAL A 45 -1.91 -13.05 4.46
N SER A 46 -2.84 -13.22 3.54
CA SER A 46 -4.11 -12.47 3.44
C SER A 46 -3.99 -10.94 3.56
N PRO A 47 -3.24 -10.25 2.69
CA PRO A 47 -3.20 -8.80 2.68
C PRO A 47 -4.61 -8.23 2.42
N VAL A 48 -5.02 -7.26 3.24
CA VAL A 48 -6.31 -6.57 3.12
C VAL A 48 -6.03 -5.14 2.69
N PHE A 49 -6.48 -4.77 1.50
CA PHE A 49 -6.50 -3.38 1.08
C PHE A 49 -7.42 -2.57 2.00
N LEU A 50 -6.91 -1.49 2.58
CA LEU A 50 -7.71 -0.62 3.44
C LEU A 50 -8.17 0.61 2.66
N GLU A 51 -7.21 1.37 2.12
CA GLU A 51 -7.49 2.66 1.52
C GLU A 51 -6.38 3.07 0.55
N SER A 52 -6.73 3.93 -0.41
CA SER A 52 -5.82 4.61 -1.31
C SER A 52 -6.15 6.10 -1.28
N GLY A 53 -5.16 6.91 -0.90
CA GLY A 53 -5.19 8.36 -1.03
C GLY A 53 -4.47 8.79 -2.31
N GLU A 54 -4.34 10.09 -2.55
CA GLU A 54 -3.69 10.59 -3.77
C GLU A 54 -2.23 10.12 -3.88
N ASN A 55 -1.49 10.26 -2.78
CA ASN A 55 -0.05 9.96 -2.71
C ASN A 55 0.29 8.72 -1.86
N ILE A 56 -0.70 8.12 -1.21
CA ILE A 56 -0.50 7.04 -0.25
C ILE A 56 -1.37 5.83 -0.57
N VAL A 57 -0.92 4.65 -0.17
CA VAL A 57 -1.72 3.43 -0.19
C VAL A 57 -1.47 2.63 1.08
N ILE A 58 -2.55 2.08 1.64
CA ILE A 58 -2.55 1.41 2.93
C ILE A 58 -3.06 -0.02 2.76
N VAL A 59 -2.25 -0.98 3.21
CA VAL A 59 -2.59 -2.41 3.27
C VAL A 59 -2.40 -2.89 4.70
N LYS A 60 -3.32 -3.72 5.19
CA LYS A 60 -3.22 -4.36 6.50
C LYS A 60 -3.00 -5.86 6.32
N ILE A 61 -2.05 -6.40 7.06
CA ILE A 61 -1.85 -7.83 7.24
C ILE A 61 -2.53 -8.19 8.56
N PRO A 62 -3.70 -8.85 8.52
CA PRO A 62 -4.38 -9.29 9.72
C PRO A 62 -3.56 -10.43 10.33
N ASN A 63 -3.17 -10.25 11.58
CA ASN A 63 -2.61 -11.30 12.41
C ASN A 63 -3.30 -11.19 13.77
N VAL A 64 -3.67 -12.34 14.34
CA VAL A 64 -4.44 -12.44 15.59
C VAL A 64 -3.72 -11.75 16.74
N ASP A 65 -2.40 -11.93 16.84
CA ASP A 65 -1.62 -11.42 17.97
C ASP A 65 -1.08 -10.01 17.72
N LYS A 66 -0.71 -9.72 16.46
CA LYS A 66 -0.10 -8.44 16.10
C LYS A 66 -0.40 -8.05 14.65
N PRO A 67 -1.53 -7.37 14.37
CA PRO A 67 -1.79 -6.89 13.03
C PRO A 67 -0.70 -5.91 12.58
N LEU A 68 -0.31 -5.99 11.32
CA LEU A 68 0.68 -5.10 10.72
C LEU A 68 0.00 -4.21 9.67
N THR A 69 0.17 -2.90 9.77
CA THR A 69 -0.27 -1.96 8.74
C THR A 69 0.95 -1.51 7.94
N LEU A 70 0.87 -1.64 6.62
CA LEU A 70 1.86 -1.19 5.67
C LEU A 70 1.32 0.07 4.97
N ILE A 71 2.15 1.10 4.88
CA ILE A 71 1.84 2.34 4.18
C ILE A 71 2.97 2.59 3.18
N SER A 72 2.62 2.67 1.90
CA SER A 72 3.53 3.22 0.89
C SER A 72 3.08 4.64 0.58
N ALA A 73 4.03 5.55 0.54
CA ALA A 73 3.79 6.97 0.30
C ALA A 73 4.81 7.50 -0.70
N TYR A 74 4.36 8.38 -1.58
CA TYR A 74 5.20 9.08 -2.53
C TYR A 74 5.19 10.58 -2.26
N SER A 75 6.37 11.19 -2.31
CA SER A 75 6.56 12.63 -2.25
C SER A 75 7.42 13.04 -3.44
N SER A 76 6.91 13.92 -4.31
CA SER A 76 7.77 14.52 -5.32
C SER A 76 8.69 15.55 -4.69
N LEU A 77 9.81 15.85 -5.36
CA LEU A 77 10.78 16.84 -4.88
C LEU A 77 10.17 18.24 -4.68
N ASP A 78 9.16 18.58 -5.49
CA ASP A 78 8.43 19.85 -5.43
C ASP A 78 7.12 19.74 -4.64
N ALA A 79 6.79 18.57 -4.08
CA ALA A 79 5.56 18.37 -3.33
C ALA A 79 5.60 19.11 -2.00
N ASN A 80 4.45 19.65 -1.64
CA ASN A 80 4.20 20.14 -0.30
C ASN A 80 4.16 18.93 0.67
N LEU A 81 5.12 18.86 1.59
CA LEU A 81 5.23 17.76 2.55
C LEU A 81 4.05 17.73 3.54
N GLU A 82 3.45 18.89 3.81
CA GLU A 82 2.29 18.99 4.69
C GLU A 82 1.07 18.24 4.13
N GLU A 83 0.89 18.16 2.81
CA GLU A 83 -0.19 17.38 2.19
C GLU A 83 -0.05 15.89 2.50
N ILE A 84 1.16 15.33 2.36
CA ILE A 84 1.44 13.92 2.65
C ILE A 84 1.31 13.66 4.15
N ILE A 85 1.79 14.58 4.99
CA ILE A 85 1.63 14.49 6.44
C ILE A 85 0.15 14.52 6.83
N GLN A 86 -0.67 15.34 6.17
CA GLN A 86 -2.12 15.35 6.39
C GLN A 86 -2.75 14.02 5.99
N ASP A 87 -2.38 13.46 4.82
CA ASP A 87 -2.84 12.14 4.38
C ASP A 87 -2.47 11.03 5.37
N LEU A 88 -1.26 11.08 5.95
CA LEU A 88 -0.81 10.14 6.99
C LEU A 88 -1.49 10.36 8.34
N LYS A 89 -1.91 11.60 8.64
CA LYS A 89 -2.61 11.98 9.87
C LYS A 89 -4.11 11.75 9.80
N LYS A 90 -4.68 11.60 8.60
CA LYS A 90 -6.10 11.23 8.46
C LYS A 90 -6.31 9.96 9.30
N PRO A 91 -7.21 10.00 10.29
CA PRO A 91 -7.39 8.86 11.17
C PRO A 91 -7.78 7.67 10.33
N SER A 92 -6.98 6.58 10.41
CA SER A 92 -7.41 5.30 9.89
C SER A 92 -8.80 5.03 10.48
N PRO A 93 -9.85 4.83 9.65
CA PRO A 93 -11.16 4.51 10.19
C PRO A 93 -10.97 3.36 11.18
N ASN A 94 -11.50 3.50 12.39
CA ASN A 94 -11.51 2.42 13.37
C ASN A 94 -12.29 1.24 12.75
N TYR A 95 -11.59 0.35 12.04
CA TYR A 95 -12.18 -0.86 11.49
C TYR A 95 -12.37 -1.84 12.65
N LYS A 96 -13.48 -1.68 13.37
CA LYS A 96 -14.10 -2.81 14.05
C LYS A 96 -14.37 -3.85 12.98
N ILE A 97 -13.60 -4.93 12.99
CA ILE A 97 -13.93 -6.15 12.26
C ILE A 97 -15.31 -6.55 12.80
N LYS A 98 -16.37 -6.43 11.98
CA LYS A 98 -17.62 -7.12 12.28
C LYS A 98 -17.29 -8.61 12.23
N MET A 99 -17.26 -9.24 13.40
CA MET A 99 -17.38 -10.70 13.52
C MET A 99 -18.76 -11.13 13.04
#